data_AF-A0A523RBA0-F1
#
_entry.id   AF-A0A523RBA0-F1
#
_cell.length_a   1.000
_cell.length_b   1.000
_cell.length_c   1.000
_cell.angle_alpha   90.00
_cell.angle_beta   90.00
_cell.angle_gamma   90.00
#
_symmetry.space_group_name_H-M   'P 1'
#
loop_
_entity.id
_entity.type
_entity.pdbx_description
1 polymer ?
#
loop_
_entity_poly.entity_id
_entity_poly.type
_entity_poly.pdbx_seq_one_letter_code
_entity_poly.pdbx_strand_id
1 'polypeptide(L)'
;MTSIMTSNVHTKEQAREFLKQEALKEIHEITDFNRFHTRVFCVIAKYGFQLIAKEEGLLSGDEWSNPSCREKLVKRVERFLDKHIK
;
A
#
# COMPACT_ATOMS: atom_id res chain seq x y z
N MET A 1 15.17 -24.47 28.07
CA MET A 1 13.85 -23.92 27.71
C MET A 1 14.06 -22.54 27.09
N THR A 2 14.15 -22.42 25.77
CA THR A 2 14.11 -21.13 25.04
C THR A 2 14.22 -21.42 23.54
N SER A 3 13.11 -21.56 22.82
CA SER A 3 13.04 -21.33 21.35
C SER A 3 11.60 -21.50 20.84
N ILE A 4 10.71 -20.57 21.20
CA ILE A 4 9.36 -20.50 20.57
C ILE A 4 9.04 -19.07 20.13
N MET A 5 9.67 -18.05 20.75
CA MET A 5 9.43 -16.65 20.40
C MET A 5 10.09 -16.19 19.09
N THR A 6 11.19 -16.81 18.65
CA THR A 6 11.92 -16.37 17.44
C THR A 6 11.28 -16.85 16.14
N SER A 7 10.73 -18.06 16.08
CA SER A 7 10.09 -18.59 14.87
C SER A 7 8.78 -17.86 14.51
N ASN A 8 8.01 -17.44 15.52
CA ASN A 8 6.70 -16.81 15.32
C ASN A 8 6.79 -15.31 14.94
N VAL A 9 7.93 -14.67 15.18
CA VAL A 9 8.17 -13.26 14.79
C VAL A 9 8.60 -13.19 13.32
N HIS A 10 9.51 -14.09 12.89
CA HIS A 10 9.93 -14.19 11.49
C HIS A 10 8.77 -14.48 10.54
N THR A 11 7.84 -15.37 10.91
CA THR A 11 6.68 -15.68 10.06
C THR A 11 5.72 -14.52 9.91
N LYS A 12 5.53 -13.71 10.97
CA LYS A 12 4.70 -12.50 10.91
C LYS A 12 5.33 -11.42 10.05
N GLU A 13 6.63 -11.18 10.19
CA GLU A 13 7.37 -10.24 9.34
C GLU A 13 7.33 -10.65 7.86
N GLN A 14 7.52 -11.95 7.56
CA GLN A 14 7.39 -12.48 6.20
C GLN A 14 5.97 -12.33 5.64
N ALA A 15 4.94 -12.65 6.43
CA ALA A 15 3.55 -12.47 6.01
C ALA A 15 3.23 -10.99 5.71
N ARG A 16 3.79 -10.08 6.51
CA ARG A 16 3.61 -8.63 6.33
C ARG A 16 4.30 -8.11 5.08
N GLU A 17 5.54 -8.51 4.86
CA GLU A 17 6.25 -8.17 3.63
C GLU A 17 5.53 -8.73 2.41
N PHE A 18 5.02 -9.96 2.48
CA PHE A 18 4.21 -10.55 1.42
C PHE A 18 2.94 -9.71 1.12
N LEU A 19 2.18 -9.32 2.14
CA LEU A 19 0.98 -8.49 1.96
C LEU A 19 1.30 -7.14 1.32
N LYS A 20 2.41 -6.51 1.71
CA LYS A 20 2.88 -5.27 1.12
C LYS A 20 3.25 -5.44 -0.36
N GLN A 21 4.02 -6.47 -0.68
CA GLN A 21 4.43 -6.76 -2.05
C GLN A 21 3.23 -7.04 -2.95
N GLU A 22 2.23 -7.78 -2.47
CA GLU A 22 0.99 -8.02 -3.22
C GLU A 22 0.21 -6.72 -3.46
N ALA A 23 0.08 -5.85 -2.45
CA ALA A 23 -0.58 -4.55 -2.62
C ALA A 23 0.14 -3.67 -3.67
N LEU A 24 1.47 -3.61 -3.60
CA LEU A 24 2.27 -2.85 -4.55
C LEU A 24 2.18 -3.42 -5.96
N LYS A 25 2.26 -4.74 -6.10
CA LYS A 25 2.10 -5.43 -7.38
C LYS A 25 0.76 -5.09 -8.03
N GLU A 26 -0.34 -5.21 -7.28
CA GLU A 26 -1.68 -4.83 -7.77
C GLU A 26 -1.72 -3.37 -8.25
N ILE A 27 -1.07 -2.44 -7.54
CA ILE A 27 -0.99 -1.03 -7.94
C ILE A 27 -0.14 -0.82 -9.20
N HIS A 28 0.99 -1.50 -9.29
CA HIS A 28 1.90 -1.43 -10.43
C HIS A 28 1.27 -1.96 -11.72
N GLU A 29 0.40 -2.97 -11.61
CA GLU A 29 -0.34 -3.57 -12.74
C GLU A 29 -1.47 -2.68 -13.28
N ILE A 30 -1.84 -1.59 -12.58
CA ILE A 30 -2.83 -0.63 -13.09
C ILE A 30 -2.21 0.18 -14.23
N THR A 31 -2.65 -0.09 -15.45
CA THR A 31 -2.23 0.61 -16.67
C THR A 31 -3.15 1.76 -17.06
N ASP A 32 -4.45 1.66 -16.75
CA ASP A 32 -5.44 2.70 -17.03
C ASP A 32 -5.39 3.80 -15.96
N PHE A 33 -4.81 4.96 -16.32
CA PHE A 33 -4.68 6.08 -15.40
C PHE A 33 -6.02 6.69 -14.99
N ASN A 34 -7.05 6.65 -15.87
CA ASN A 34 -8.37 7.19 -15.55
C ASN A 34 -9.02 6.46 -14.37
N ARG A 35 -8.61 5.21 -14.13
CA ARG A 35 -9.07 4.41 -13.00
C ARG A 35 -8.03 4.29 -11.89
N PHE A 36 -6.85 4.89 -12.04
CA PHE A 36 -5.73 4.69 -11.13
C PHE A 36 -6.08 5.09 -9.70
N HIS A 37 -6.64 6.28 -9.50
CA HIS A 37 -7.08 6.75 -8.18
C HIS A 37 -8.06 5.77 -7.52
N THR A 38 -9.15 5.42 -8.19
CA THR A 38 -10.17 4.50 -7.66
C THR A 38 -9.60 3.11 -7.39
N ARG A 39 -8.72 2.61 -8.26
CA ARG A 39 -8.11 1.28 -8.10
C ARG A 39 -7.14 1.27 -6.91
N VAL A 40 -6.31 2.30 -6.75
CA VAL A 40 -5.47 2.44 -5.56
C VAL A 40 -6.33 2.53 -4.30
N PHE A 41 -7.43 3.30 -4.31
CA PHE A 41 -8.37 3.32 -3.19
C PHE A 41 -8.89 1.91 -2.84
N CYS A 42 -9.32 1.13 -3.84
CA CYS A 42 -9.80 -0.24 -3.61
C CYS A 42 -8.72 -1.14 -3.02
N VAL A 43 -7.47 -1.04 -3.49
CA VAL A 43 -6.34 -1.79 -2.91
C VAL A 43 -6.16 -1.38 -1.45
N ILE A 44 -6.08 -0.08 -1.15
CA ILE A 44 -5.93 0.40 0.24
C ILE A 44 -7.09 -0.06 1.14
N ALA A 45 -8.33 -0.04 0.64
CA ALA A 45 -9.51 -0.48 1.38
C ALA A 45 -9.51 -2.00 1.63
N LYS A 46 -8.99 -2.81 0.69
CA LYS A 46 -8.84 -4.27 0.84
C LYS A 46 -8.01 -4.64 2.09
N TYR A 47 -7.04 -3.80 2.46
CA TYR A 47 -6.22 -3.98 3.66
C TYR A 47 -6.75 -3.24 4.90
N GLY A 48 -7.94 -2.63 4.83
CA GLY A 48 -8.56 -1.93 5.96
C GLY A 48 -7.98 -0.55 6.26
N PHE A 49 -7.19 0.03 5.35
CA PHE A 49 -6.49 1.30 5.58
C PHE A 49 -7.22 2.54 5.05
N GLN A 50 -8.46 2.41 4.59
CA GLN A 50 -9.20 3.50 3.94
C GLN A 50 -9.40 4.75 4.83
N LEU A 51 -9.61 4.55 6.14
CA LEU A 51 -9.80 5.67 7.09
C LEU A 51 -8.47 6.40 7.33
N ILE A 52 -7.41 5.65 7.62
CA ILE A 52 -6.05 6.18 7.84
C ILE A 52 -5.54 6.89 6.59
N ALA A 53 -5.76 6.32 5.40
CA ALA A 53 -5.39 6.94 4.13
C ALA A 53 -6.12 8.27 3.88
N LYS A 54 -7.37 8.38 4.33
CA LYS A 54 -8.14 9.63 4.27
C LYS A 54 -7.57 10.66 5.25
N GLU A 55 -7.28 10.28 6.48
CA GLU A 55 -6.71 11.15 7.52
C GLU A 55 -5.33 11.69 7.11
N GLU A 56 -4.50 10.87 6.47
CA GLU A 56 -3.18 11.27 5.95
C GLU A 56 -3.25 11.95 4.56
N GLY A 57 -4.46 12.10 4.01
CA GLY A 57 -4.67 12.70 2.70
C GLY A 57 -3.95 11.98 1.55
N LEU A 58 -3.67 10.67 1.70
CA LEU A 58 -2.92 9.87 0.73
C LEU A 58 -3.47 10.03 -0.69
N LEU A 59 -4.79 9.93 -0.80
CA LEU A 59 -5.57 9.96 -2.04
C LEU A 59 -6.10 11.35 -2.38
N SER A 60 -5.51 12.39 -1.78
CA SER A 60 -5.84 13.80 -2.04
C SER A 60 -4.75 14.48 -2.88
N GLY A 61 -5.14 15.52 -3.62
CA GLY A 61 -4.26 16.35 -4.44
C GLY A 61 -4.52 16.21 -5.94
N ASP A 62 -4.22 17.27 -6.68
CA ASP A 62 -4.45 17.35 -8.14
C ASP A 62 -3.54 16.39 -8.93
N GLU A 63 -2.46 15.91 -8.32
CA GLU A 63 -1.56 14.95 -8.98
C GLU A 63 -2.26 13.64 -9.37
N TRP A 64 -3.33 13.26 -8.67
CA TRP A 64 -4.14 12.09 -8.97
C TRP A 64 -4.88 12.18 -10.31
N SER A 65 -5.00 13.38 -10.86
CA SER A 65 -5.56 13.64 -12.19
C SER A 65 -4.48 13.83 -13.27
N ASN A 66 -3.19 13.73 -12.92
CA ASN A 66 -2.08 13.93 -13.84
C ASN A 66 -1.31 12.61 -14.09
N PRO A 67 -1.41 12.01 -15.29
CA PRO A 67 -0.68 10.78 -15.64
C PRO A 67 0.84 10.88 -15.46
N SER A 68 1.44 12.06 -15.67
CA SER A 68 2.87 12.28 -15.48
C SER A 68 3.31 12.17 -14.01
N CYS A 69 2.37 12.22 -13.07
CA CYS A 69 2.64 12.04 -11.64
C CYS A 69 2.58 10.58 -11.18
N ARG A 70 2.28 9.61 -12.05
CA ARG A 70 2.08 8.19 -11.66
C ARG A 70 3.20 7.65 -10.77
N GLU A 71 4.46 7.80 -11.17
CA GLU A 71 5.58 7.27 -10.39
C GLU A 71 5.70 7.92 -9.00
N LYS A 72 5.47 9.25 -8.92
CA LYS A 72 5.42 9.99 -7.65
C LYS A 72 4.31 9.45 -6.75
N LEU A 73 3.13 9.18 -7.32
CA LEU A 73 1.98 8.64 -6.58
C LEU A 73 2.24 7.21 -6.09
N VAL A 74 2.84 6.35 -6.92
CA VAL A 74 3.23 4.99 -6.51
C VAL A 74 4.20 5.03 -5.33
N LYS A 75 5.27 5.84 -5.39
CA LYS A 75 6.21 6.02 -4.26
C LYS A 75 5.52 6.57 -3.01
N ARG A 76 4.49 7.40 -3.18
CA ARG A 76 3.68 7.92 -2.06
C ARG A 76 2.89 6.78 -1.39
N VAL A 77 2.29 5.89 -2.18
CA VAL A 77 1.56 4.72 -1.66
C VAL A 77 2.50 3.71 -1.01
N GLU A 78 3.68 3.47 -1.61
CA GLU A 78 4.71 2.60 -1.04
C GLU A 78 5.11 3.03 0.37
N ARG A 79 5.45 4.31 0.55
CA ARG A 79 5.76 4.87 1.89
C ARG A 79 4.61 4.74 2.87
N PHE A 80 3.37 4.84 2.40
CA PHE A 80 2.19 4.65 3.24
C PHE A 80 2.07 3.21 3.70
N LEU A 81 2.25 2.24 2.81
CA LEU A 81 2.20 0.81 3.14
C LEU A 81 3.34 0.42 4.09
N ASP A 82 4.56 0.89 3.87
CA ASP A 82 5.70 0.68 4.78
C ASP A 82 5.42 1.22 6.20
N LYS A 83 4.67 2.31 6.30
CA LYS A 83 4.33 2.93 7.59
C LYS A 83 3.29 2.13 8.37
N HIS A 84 2.32 1.52 7.69
CA HIS A 84 1.11 0.96 8.32
C HIS A 84 1.02 -0.56 8.32
N ILE A 85 1.74 -1.25 7.42
CA ILE A 85 1.90 -2.70 7.49
C ILE A 85 3.12 -2.98 8.39
N LYS A 86 2.88 -3.04 9.72
CA LYS A 86 3.90 -3.26 10.76
C LYS A 86 3.87 -4.64 11.38
#